data_AF-A0A1A7ZA49-F1
#
_entry.id   AF-A0A1A7ZA49-F1
#
_cell.length_a   1.000
_cell.length_b   1.000
_cell.length_c   1.000
_cell.angle_alpha   90.00
_cell.angle_beta   90.00
_cell.angle_gamma   90.00
#
_symmetry.space_group_name_H-M   'P 1'
#
loop_
_entity.id
_entity.type
_entity.pdbx_description
1 polymer ?
#
loop_
_entity_poly.entity_id
_entity_poly.type
_entity_poly.pdbx_seq_one_letter_code
_entity_poly.pdbx_strand_id
1 'polypeptide(L)'
;VIVMACREIEMGKRKCECYWAAALQPVVFGPFTVRCQGETKPNKDVVVRNLTVSYQQETQSVIQYQYTSWPDHDVPSDTAGILDLLDRARSSCGADPSPLLIHC
;
A
#
# COMPACT_ATOMS: atom_id res chain seq x y z
N VAL A 1 2.36 5.31 7.37
CA VAL A 1 2.69 4.38 6.25
C VAL A 1 1.77 3.17 6.32
N ILE A 2 1.39 2.59 5.17
CA ILE A 2 0.61 1.34 5.08
C ILE A 2 1.45 0.30 4.33
N VAL A 3 1.45 -0.96 4.80
CA VAL A 3 2.00 -2.12 4.11
C VAL A 3 0.88 -3.12 3.87
N MET A 4 0.66 -3.49 2.60
CA MET A 4 -0.30 -4.49 2.15
C MET A 4 0.47 -5.69 1.59
N ALA A 5 0.28 -6.87 2.16
CA ALA A 5 1.02 -8.08 1.79
C ALA A 5 0.18 -9.09 0.99
N CYS A 6 -0.77 -8.60 0.19
CA CYS A 6 -1.64 -9.41 -0.66
C CYS A 6 -2.00 -8.70 -1.96
N ARG A 7 -2.58 -9.46 -2.89
CA ARG A 7 -3.32 -8.92 -4.03
C ARG A 7 -4.81 -8.83 -3.68
N GLU A 8 -5.54 -7.96 -4.39
CA GLU A 8 -7.00 -7.87 -4.26
C GLU A 8 -7.68 -9.21 -4.56
N ILE A 9 -7.15 -9.93 -5.56
CA ILE A 9 -7.62 -11.25 -5.99
C ILE A 9 -6.43 -12.21 -6.06
N GLU A 10 -6.59 -13.37 -5.43
CA GLU A 10 -5.62 -14.47 -5.45
C GLU A 10 -6.35 -15.77 -5.75
N MET A 11 -5.85 -16.54 -6.72
CA MET A 11 -6.48 -17.79 -7.17
C MET A 11 -7.99 -17.65 -7.48
N GLY A 12 -8.41 -16.49 -8.01
CA GLY A 12 -9.81 -16.18 -8.32
C GLY A 12 -10.69 -15.84 -7.12
N LYS A 13 -10.13 -15.80 -5.90
CA LYS A 13 -10.84 -15.40 -4.67
C LYS A 13 -10.47 -13.96 -4.30
N ARG A 14 -11.46 -13.17 -3.93
CA ARG A 14 -11.26 -11.82 -3.40
C ARG A 14 -10.68 -11.89 -1.99
N LYS A 15 -9.52 -11.27 -1.77
CA LYS A 15 -8.81 -11.21 -0.48
C LYS A 15 -8.95 -9.85 0.19
N CYS A 16 -8.84 -8.78 -0.61
CA CYS A 16 -8.91 -7.41 -0.12
C CYS A 16 -9.71 -6.52 -1.09
N GLU A 17 -10.52 -5.62 -0.55
CA GLU A 17 -11.17 -4.57 -1.35
C GLU A 17 -10.18 -3.45 -1.67
N CYS A 18 -10.32 -2.84 -2.85
CA CYS A 18 -9.50 -1.70 -3.22
C CYS A 18 -9.90 -0.45 -2.43
N TYR A 19 -9.03 -0.04 -1.50
CA TYR A 19 -9.24 1.14 -0.64
C TYR A 19 -8.42 2.37 -1.09
N TRP A 20 -7.76 2.30 -2.24
CA TRP A 20 -6.99 3.40 -2.80
C TRP A 20 -7.60 3.88 -4.11
N ALA A 21 -7.25 5.11 -4.49
CA ALA A 21 -7.66 5.70 -5.75
C ALA A 21 -6.76 5.23 -6.91
N ALA A 22 -7.34 5.08 -8.09
CA ALA A 22 -6.56 5.00 -9.32
C ALA A 22 -5.91 6.35 -9.64
N ALA A 23 -4.88 6.34 -10.48
CA ALA A 23 -4.21 7.58 -10.91
C ALA A 23 -5.23 8.56 -11.51
N LEU A 24 -5.16 9.84 -11.08
CA LEU A 24 -5.99 10.94 -11.58
C LEU A 24 -7.51 10.82 -11.33
N GLN A 25 -7.97 9.84 -10.54
CA GLN A 25 -9.39 9.65 -10.22
C GLN A 25 -9.60 9.53 -8.70
N PRO A 26 -9.98 10.63 -8.01
CA PRO A 26 -10.31 10.59 -6.59
C PRO A 26 -11.43 9.59 -6.30
N VAL A 27 -11.33 8.84 -5.20
CA VAL A 27 -12.36 7.92 -4.74
C VAL A 27 -12.87 8.36 -3.37
N VAL A 28 -14.18 8.27 -3.17
CA VAL A 28 -14.85 8.65 -1.91
C VAL A 28 -15.26 7.39 -1.15
N PHE A 29 -14.79 7.27 0.09
CA PHE A 29 -15.15 6.21 1.02
C PHE A 29 -15.83 6.83 2.24
N GLY A 30 -17.16 6.91 2.23
CA GLY A 30 -17.91 7.62 3.27
C GLY A 30 -17.45 9.09 3.38
N PRO A 31 -16.99 9.56 4.55
CA PRO A 31 -16.52 10.94 4.73
C PRO A 31 -15.09 11.17 4.25
N PHE A 32 -14.38 10.14 3.77
CA PHE A 32 -13.01 10.22 3.32
C PHE A 32 -12.93 10.40 1.80
N THR A 33 -12.05 11.28 1.34
CA THR A 33 -11.66 11.37 -0.08
C THR A 33 -10.21 10.95 -0.23
N VAL A 34 -9.97 9.91 -1.01
CA VAL A 34 -8.62 9.38 -1.29
C VAL A 34 -8.22 9.78 -2.70
N ARG A 35 -7.00 10.30 -2.86
CA ARG A 35 -6.39 10.63 -4.15
C ARG A 35 -5.05 9.94 -4.27
N CYS A 36 -4.72 9.45 -5.47
CA CYS A 36 -3.40 8.92 -5.79
C CYS A 36 -2.60 10.01 -6.50
N GLN A 37 -1.52 10.47 -5.85
CA GLN A 37 -0.58 11.46 -6.38
C GLN A 37 0.45 10.83 -7.32
N GLY A 38 0.66 9.52 -7.20
CA GLY A 38 1.56 8.77 -8.06
C GLY A 38 1.73 7.33 -7.62
N GLU A 39 2.03 6.47 -8.58
CA GLU A 39 2.36 5.05 -8.38
C GLU A 39 3.74 4.78 -8.99
N THR A 40 4.59 4.07 -8.27
CA THR A 40 5.90 3.61 -8.75
C THR A 40 6.09 2.12 -8.46
N LYS A 41 6.97 1.49 -9.23
CA LYS A 41 7.34 0.08 -9.07
C LYS A 41 8.86 -0.01 -8.91
N PRO A 42 9.40 0.02 -7.67
CA PRO A 42 10.84 -0.02 -7.44
C PRO A 42 11.47 -1.34 -7.87
N ASN A 43 10.70 -2.41 -7.86
CA ASN A 43 11.08 -3.73 -8.33
C ASN A 43 9.83 -4.47 -8.86
N LYS A 44 9.98 -5.73 -9.26
CA LYS A 44 8.88 -6.55 -9.82
C LYS A 44 7.84 -7.00 -8.77
N ASP A 45 8.20 -6.95 -7.48
CA ASP A 45 7.44 -7.53 -6.37
C ASP A 45 6.68 -6.49 -5.56
N VAL A 46 6.97 -5.19 -5.76
CA VAL A 46 6.46 -4.10 -4.93
C VAL A 46 5.84 -3.00 -5.79
N VAL A 47 4.67 -2.54 -5.38
CA VAL A 47 4.03 -1.31 -5.85
C VAL A 47 4.02 -0.30 -4.71
N VAL A 48 4.37 0.96 -5.00
CA VAL A 48 4.35 2.05 -4.03
C VAL A 48 3.40 3.13 -4.52
N ARG A 49 2.46 3.54 -3.66
CA ARG A 49 1.50 4.61 -3.94
C ARG A 49 1.67 5.74 -2.96
N ASN A 50 1.78 6.96 -3.50
CA ASN A 50 1.68 8.18 -2.72
C ASN A 50 0.23 8.64 -2.75
N LEU A 51 -0.45 8.51 -1.61
CA LEU A 51 -1.85 8.83 -1.45
C LEU A 51 -2.00 10.13 -0.66
N THR A 52 -3.09 10.82 -0.92
CA THR A 52 -3.58 11.92 -0.10
C THR A 52 -4.98 11.55 0.37
N VAL A 53 -5.18 11.56 1.67
CA VAL A 53 -6.47 11.25 2.31
C VAL A 53 -6.98 12.53 2.95
N SER A 54 -8.18 12.96 2.55
CA SER A 54 -8.86 14.12 3.11
C SER A 54 -10.06 13.67 3.94
N TYR A 55 -10.21 14.24 5.13
CA TYR A 55 -11.35 14.07 6.01
C TYR A 55 -11.73 15.43 6.57
N GLN A 56 -12.96 15.88 6.31
CA GLN A 56 -13.41 17.24 6.61
C GLN A 56 -12.47 18.30 6.01
N GLN A 57 -11.81 19.11 6.83
CA GLN A 57 -10.89 20.17 6.42
C GLN A 57 -9.41 19.76 6.56
N GLU A 58 -9.17 18.53 7.01
CA GLU A 58 -7.81 18.00 7.18
C GLU A 58 -7.43 17.12 6.01
N THR A 59 -6.14 17.12 5.70
CA THR A 59 -5.57 16.32 4.61
C THR A 59 -4.22 15.77 5.05
N GLN A 60 -4.04 14.45 4.89
CA GLN A 60 -2.83 13.75 5.27
C GLN A 60 -2.25 12.98 4.09
N SER A 61 -0.93 12.99 3.97
CA SER A 61 -0.20 12.17 3.00
C SER A 61 0.04 10.78 3.57
N VAL A 62 -0.25 9.75 2.78
CA VAL A 62 -0.08 8.34 3.16
C VAL A 62 0.72 7.64 2.07
N ILE A 63 1.81 6.99 2.46
CA ILE A 63 2.55 6.08 1.56
C ILE A 63 2.03 4.67 1.78
N GLN A 64 1.55 4.03 0.72
CA GLN A 64 1.16 2.62 0.72
C GLN A 64 2.18 1.79 -0.06
N TYR A 65 2.75 0.79 0.60
CA TYR A 65 3.54 -0.27 -0.02
C TYR A 65 2.64 -1.49 -0.21
N GLN A 66 2.63 -2.06 -1.41
CA GLN A 66 1.93 -3.31 -1.69
C GLN A 66 2.92 -4.34 -2.21
N TYR A 67 3.04 -5.47 -1.52
CA TYR A 67 3.79 -6.63 -1.98
C TYR A 67 2.89 -7.52 -2.83
N THR A 68 3.21 -7.69 -4.11
CA THR A 68 2.34 -8.38 -5.08
C THR A 68 2.75 -9.81 -5.39
N SER A 69 3.93 -10.22 -4.92
CA SER A 69 4.52 -11.53 -5.22
C SER A 69 4.34 -12.56 -4.11
N TRP A 70 3.54 -12.27 -3.07
CA TRP A 70 3.21 -13.27 -2.05
C TRP A 70 2.26 -14.32 -2.66
N PRO A 71 2.65 -15.61 -2.69
CA PRO A 71 1.77 -16.68 -3.18
C PRO A 71 0.70 -17.06 -2.16
N ASP A 72 -0.50 -17.41 -2.63
CA ASP A 72 -1.58 -17.87 -1.74
C ASP A 72 -1.19 -19.21 -1.09
N HIS A 73 -1.28 -19.27 0.23
CA HIS A 73 -0.91 -20.45 1.05
C HIS A 73 0.56 -20.92 0.96
N ASP A 74 1.48 -20.06 0.52
CA ASP A 74 2.92 -20.38 0.45
C ASP A 74 3.77 -19.14 0.82
N VAL A 75 5.09 -19.25 0.66
CA VAL A 75 6.06 -18.16 0.89
C VAL A 75 6.76 -17.76 -0.41
N PRO A 76 7.22 -16.50 -0.55
CA PRO A 76 8.04 -16.09 -1.69
C PRO A 76 9.31 -16.96 -1.81
N SER A 77 9.69 -17.33 -3.04
CA SER A 77 10.88 -18.14 -3.31
C SER A 77 12.20 -17.41 -3.02
N ASP A 78 12.16 -16.09 -2.89
CA ASP A 78 13.28 -15.21 -2.57
C ASP A 78 12.82 -14.14 -1.57
N THR A 79 13.70 -13.81 -0.62
CA THR A 79 13.45 -12.82 0.44
C THR A 79 13.85 -11.40 0.04
N ALA A 80 14.61 -11.20 -1.05
CA ALA A 80 15.13 -9.88 -1.40
C ALA A 80 14.02 -8.83 -1.56
N GLY A 81 12.90 -9.18 -2.21
CA GLY A 81 11.80 -8.25 -2.42
C GLY A 81 11.09 -7.81 -1.14
N ILE A 82 10.88 -8.73 -0.18
CA ILE A 82 10.20 -8.37 1.09
C ILE A 82 11.13 -7.58 2.00
N LEU A 83 12.44 -7.88 2.00
CA LEU A 83 13.43 -7.11 2.75
C LEU A 83 13.55 -5.68 2.21
N ASP A 84 13.63 -5.50 0.89
CA ASP A 84 13.63 -4.16 0.25
C ASP A 84 12.37 -3.36 0.59
N LEU A 85 11.20 -4.00 0.63
CA LEU A 85 9.95 -3.35 1.07
C LEU A 85 10.04 -2.89 2.53
N LEU A 86 10.52 -3.74 3.45
CA LEU A 86 10.60 -3.41 4.88
C LEU A 86 11.58 -2.27 5.13
N ASP A 87 12.73 -2.26 4.45
CA ASP A 87 13.73 -1.20 4.56
C ASP A 87 13.17 0.14 4.05
N ARG A 88 12.42 0.13 2.94
CA ARG A 88 11.74 1.32 2.41
C ARG A 88 10.66 1.82 3.37
N ALA A 89 9.79 0.93 3.86
CA ALA A 89 8.72 1.29 4.78
C ALA A 89 9.27 1.91 6.06
N ARG A 90 10.32 1.33 6.64
CA ARG A 90 11.01 1.87 7.81
C ARG A 90 11.64 3.24 7.52
N SER A 91 12.32 3.37 6.38
CA SER A 91 12.93 4.64 5.96
C SER A 91 11.88 5.74 5.79
N SER A 92 10.70 5.40 5.27
CA SER A 92 9.59 6.35 5.10
C SER A 92 8.87 6.74 6.38
N CYS A 93 8.85 5.89 7.42
CA CYS A 93 8.39 6.31 8.73
C CYS A 93 9.38 7.30 9.38
N GLY A 94 10.68 7.13 9.18
CA GLY A 94 11.70 8.02 9.73
C GLY A 94 11.58 8.14 11.25
N ALA A 95 11.44 9.38 11.76
CA ALA A 95 11.24 9.69 13.18
C ALA A 95 9.76 9.90 13.56
N ASP A 96 8.81 9.64 12.65
CA ASP A 96 7.38 9.75 12.92
C ASP A 96 6.96 8.72 13.97
N PRO A 97 6.39 9.13 15.12
CA PRO A 97 5.92 8.20 16.17
C PRO A 97 4.65 7.44 15.78
N SER A 98 4.01 7.79 14.66
CA SER A 98 2.77 7.17 14.19
C SER A 98 2.98 5.68 13.88
N PRO A 99 2.00 4.82 14.18
CA PRO A 99 2.12 3.39 13.92
C PRO A 99 2.21 3.08 12.43
N LEU A 100 2.95 2.03 12.10
CA LEU A 100 2.93 1.39 10.78
C LEU A 100 1.71 0.46 10.71
N LEU A 101 0.80 0.72 9.76
CA LEU A 101 -0.34 -0.16 9.51
C LEU A 101 0.08 -1.27 8.55
N ILE A 102 -0.15 -2.54 8.92
CA ILE A 102 0.16 -3.71 8.10
C ILE A 102 -1.09 -4.59 7.97
N HIS A 103 -1.41 -5.05 6.77
CA HIS A 103 -2.49 -6.02 6.52
C HIS A 103 -2.20 -6.92 5.30
N CYS A 104 -3.00 -7.98 5.14
CA CYS A 104 -2.98 -8.94 4.02
C CYS A 104 -4.40 -9.47 3.73
#